data_AF-A0A2M7L1W9-F1
#
_entry.id   AF-A0A2M7L1W9-F1
#
_cell.length_a   1.000
_cell.length_b   1.000
_cell.length_c   1.000
_cell.angle_alpha   90.00
_cell.angle_beta   90.00
_cell.angle_gamma   90.00
#
_symmetry.space_group_name_H-M   'P 1'
#
loop_
_entity.id
_entity.type
_entity.pdbx_description
1 polymer ?
#
loop_
_entity_poly.entity_id
_entity_poly.type
_entity_poly.pdbx_seq_one_letter_code
_entity_poly.pdbx_strand_id
1 'polypeptide(L)'
;MTDVKATRTSVSVTFSRDMNPAGAERLENCTVESPPGTIRSPKTAAYNAANHATLLSGLSFEPGAPVKVTVKQVTDTGGAKINARHNSATFREIRNWRYLVGFGVPSLLFAGLGVVWFSWKDL
;
A
#
# COMPACT_ATOMS: atom_id res chain seq x y z
N MET A 1 1.08 14.19 5.40
CA MET A 1 0.90 12.81 4.88
C MET A 1 0.04 12.91 3.66
N THR A 2 0.45 12.30 2.55
CA THR A 2 -0.22 12.43 1.25
C THR A 2 -0.88 11.15 0.80
N ASP A 3 -0.26 10.00 1.09
CA ASP A 3 -0.77 8.70 0.68
C ASP A 3 -0.35 7.60 1.65
N VAL A 4 -1.16 6.54 1.74
CA VAL A 4 -0.83 5.31 2.48
C VAL A 4 -1.21 4.12 1.65
N LYS A 5 -0.27 3.18 1.54
CA LYS A 5 -0.49 1.87 0.94
C LYS A 5 -0.24 0.81 1.98
N ALA A 6 -1.18 -0.11 2.18
CA ALA A 6 -0.96 -1.28 3.01
C ALA A 6 -0.98 -2.55 2.15
N THR A 7 -0.09 -3.47 2.45
CA THR A 7 -0.13 -4.86 2.00
C THR A 7 -0.54 -5.74 3.18
N ARG A 8 -0.55 -7.08 3.03
CA ARG A 8 -0.85 -7.98 4.15
C ARG A 8 0.18 -7.91 5.29
N THR A 9 1.41 -7.50 5.01
CA THR A 9 2.53 -7.58 5.97
C THR A 9 3.30 -6.29 6.16
N SER A 10 2.98 -5.25 5.37
CA SER A 10 3.66 -3.97 5.42
C SER A 10 2.72 -2.80 5.16
N VAL A 11 3.11 -1.61 5.61
CA VAL A 11 2.46 -0.35 5.29
C VAL A 11 3.53 0.63 4.82
N SER A 12 3.32 1.22 3.65
CA SER A 12 4.08 2.36 3.16
C SER A 12 3.30 3.66 3.40
N VAL A 13 3.92 4.58 4.12
CA VAL A 13 3.38 5.92 4.40
C VAL A 13 4.18 6.93 3.59
N THR A 14 3.53 7.65 2.70
CA THR A 14 4.16 8.70 1.88
C THR A 14 3.89 10.07 2.47
N PHE A 15 4.95 10.88 2.58
CA PHE A 15 4.91 12.24 3.09
C PHE A 15 5.00 13.24 1.94
N SER A 16 4.43 14.44 2.13
CA SER A 16 4.51 15.55 1.17
C SER A 16 5.87 16.26 1.16
N ARG A 17 6.73 15.96 2.14
CA ARG A 17 8.01 16.61 2.39
C ARG A 17 9.00 15.61 2.95
N ASP A 18 10.28 15.94 2.86
CA ASP A 18 11.34 15.21 3.55
C ASP A 18 11.13 15.24 5.06
N MET A 19 11.08 14.06 5.65
CA MET A 19 10.97 13.85 7.09
C MET A 19 12.35 13.57 7.66
N ASN A 20 12.59 13.95 8.92
CA ASN A 20 13.79 13.54 9.63
C ASN A 20 13.76 12.00 9.83
N PRO A 21 14.74 11.25 9.29
CA PRO A 21 14.78 9.79 9.39
C PRO A 21 14.70 9.30 10.84
N ALA A 22 15.42 9.96 11.77
CA ALA A 22 15.46 9.56 13.17
C ALA A 22 14.09 9.65 13.87
N GLY A 23 13.21 10.53 13.40
CA GLY A 23 11.83 10.63 13.86
C GLY A 23 10.88 9.70 13.12
N ALA A 24 11.06 9.55 11.81
CA ALA A 24 10.20 8.76 10.93
C ALA A 24 10.40 7.24 11.08
N GLU A 25 11.57 6.80 11.55
CA GLU A 25 11.92 5.39 11.82
C GLU A 25 11.56 4.94 13.25
N ARG A 26 11.13 5.87 14.10
CA ARG A 26 10.67 5.53 15.44
C ARG A 26 9.30 4.87 15.40
N LEU A 27 9.23 3.61 15.81
CA LEU A 27 7.99 2.84 15.90
C LEU A 27 6.97 3.48 16.85
N GLU A 28 7.44 4.09 17.93
CA GLU A 28 6.63 4.85 18.90
C GLU A 28 5.89 6.04 18.28
N ASN A 29 6.40 6.58 17.17
CA ASN A 29 5.80 7.67 16.44
C ASN A 29 4.76 7.19 15.41
N CYS A 30 4.65 5.88 15.19
CA CYS A 30 3.76 5.29 14.18
C CYS A 30 2.78 4.32 14.82
N THR A 31 1.51 4.71 14.87
CA THR A 31 0.42 3.82 15.30
C THR A 31 -0.30 3.27 14.08
N VAL A 32 -0.37 1.94 13.96
CA VAL A 32 -1.15 1.27 12.93
C VAL A 32 -2.34 0.57 13.59
N GLU A 33 -3.52 0.74 13.02
CA GLU A 33 -4.77 0.15 13.49
C GLU A 33 -5.41 -0.69 12.38
N SER A 34 -5.67 -1.97 12.62
CA SER A 34 -6.38 -2.86 11.70
C SER A 34 -6.84 -4.17 12.37
N PRO A 35 -8.15 -4.49 12.32
CA PRO A 35 -9.27 -3.63 11.93
C PRO A 35 -9.36 -2.37 12.82
N PRO A 36 -10.22 -1.38 12.51
CA PRO A 36 -10.38 -0.19 13.33
C PRO A 36 -10.63 -0.55 14.80
N GLY A 37 -9.84 0.02 15.71
CA GLY A 37 -9.88 -0.30 17.14
C GLY A 37 -8.89 -1.40 17.59
N THR A 38 -8.20 -2.08 16.67
CA THR A 38 -7.13 -3.03 17.00
C THR A 38 -5.77 -2.45 16.64
N ILE A 39 -4.96 -2.10 17.64
CA ILE A 39 -3.61 -1.58 17.42
C ILE A 39 -2.68 -2.72 17.01
N ARG A 40 -1.92 -2.50 15.94
CA ARG A 40 -0.89 -3.40 15.42
C ARG A 40 0.45 -2.67 15.47
N SER A 41 1.41 -3.22 16.19
CA SER A 41 2.76 -2.67 16.25
C SER A 41 3.63 -3.26 15.13
N PRO A 42 4.21 -2.42 14.25
CA PRO A 42 5.20 -2.89 13.30
C PRO A 42 6.46 -3.37 14.02
N LYS A 43 7.19 -4.31 13.41
CA LYS A 43 8.47 -4.78 13.93
C LYS A 43 9.63 -3.89 13.49
N THR A 44 9.51 -3.31 12.30
CA THR A 44 10.55 -2.45 11.71
C THR A 44 9.91 -1.26 11.02
N ALA A 45 10.62 -0.14 11.02
CA ALA A 45 10.31 1.06 10.28
C ALA A 45 11.58 1.50 9.56
N ALA A 46 11.49 1.77 8.26
CA ALA A 46 12.60 2.25 7.46
C ALA A 46 12.15 3.46 6.66
N TYR A 47 12.86 4.57 6.78
CA TYR A 47 12.54 5.78 6.03
C TYR A 47 13.38 5.84 4.75
N ASN A 48 12.71 6.05 3.62
CA ASN A 48 13.34 6.24 2.34
C ASN A 48 13.19 7.71 1.91
N ALA A 49 14.28 8.46 2.02
CA ALA A 49 14.33 9.87 1.63
C ALA A 49 14.08 10.08 0.13
N ALA A 50 14.51 9.16 -0.74
CA ALA A 50 14.31 9.29 -2.19
C ALA A 50 12.84 9.26 -2.60
N ASN A 51 12.00 8.56 -1.83
CA ASN A 51 10.57 8.44 -2.07
C ASN A 51 9.71 9.21 -1.04
N HIS A 52 10.35 9.92 -0.12
CA HIS A 52 9.72 10.53 1.05
C HIS A 52 8.74 9.58 1.77
N ALA A 53 9.12 8.32 1.94
CA ALA A 53 8.20 7.27 2.39
C ALA A 53 8.78 6.43 3.53
N THR A 54 7.98 6.19 4.57
CA THR A 54 8.30 5.22 5.64
C THR A 54 7.66 3.89 5.33
N LEU A 55 8.47 2.82 5.30
CA LEU A 55 8.00 1.45 5.20
C LEU A 55 7.97 0.81 6.59
N LEU A 56 6.78 0.51 7.07
CA LEU A 56 6.50 -0.26 8.28
C LEU A 56 6.34 -1.73 7.91
N SER A 57 7.14 -2.63 8.48
CA SER A 57 7.10 -4.06 8.16
C SER A 57 6.95 -4.95 9.39
N GLY A 58 6.63 -6.22 9.16
CA GLY A 58 6.39 -7.21 10.22
C GLY A 58 4.97 -7.14 10.80
N LEU A 59 4.04 -6.60 10.03
CA LEU A 59 2.62 -6.54 10.37
C LEU A 59 1.92 -7.80 9.83
N SER A 60 0.71 -8.05 10.32
CA SER A 60 -0.16 -9.11 9.80
C SER A 60 -1.58 -8.59 9.77
N PHE A 61 -2.12 -8.41 8.57
CA PHE A 61 -3.45 -7.89 8.33
C PHE A 61 -4.35 -8.92 7.69
N GLU A 62 -5.62 -8.91 8.10
CA GLU A 62 -6.63 -9.68 7.41
C GLU A 62 -6.91 -9.09 6.02
N PRO A 63 -7.08 -9.93 4.98
CA PRO A 63 -7.36 -9.45 3.64
C PRO A 63 -8.63 -8.59 3.61
N GLY A 64 -8.56 -7.40 3.01
CA GLY A 64 -9.71 -6.49 2.91
C GLY A 64 -10.09 -5.73 4.18
N ALA A 65 -9.40 -5.95 5.30
CA ALA A 65 -9.58 -5.12 6.49
C ALA A 65 -9.03 -3.70 6.24
N PRO A 66 -9.76 -2.64 6.65
CA PRO A 66 -9.26 -1.28 6.51
C PRO A 66 -8.13 -1.05 7.52
N VAL A 67 -7.03 -0.47 7.03
CA VAL A 67 -5.84 -0.16 7.82
C VAL A 67 -5.78 1.36 8.01
N LYS A 68 -5.82 1.81 9.25
CA LYS A 68 -5.62 3.22 9.59
C LYS A 68 -4.23 3.41 10.16
N VAL A 69 -3.48 4.36 9.62
CA VAL A 69 -2.16 4.71 10.13
C VAL A 69 -2.17 6.13 10.66
N THR A 70 -1.61 6.31 11.84
CA THR A 70 -1.46 7.60 12.51
C THR A 70 0.01 7.81 12.82
N VAL A 71 0.59 8.88 12.28
CA VAL A 71 1.95 9.30 12.55
C VAL A 71 1.90 10.47 13.55
N LYS A 72 2.73 10.43 14.60
CA LYS A 72 2.79 11.47 15.64
C LYS A 72 4.24 11.88 15.86
N GLN A 73 4.44 13.14 16.22
CA GLN A 73 5.75 13.68 16.64
C GLN A 73 6.91 13.53 15.61
N VAL A 74 6.61 13.26 14.34
CA VAL A 74 7.62 13.31 13.27
C VAL A 74 7.83 14.77 12.84
N THR A 75 9.08 15.17 12.73
CA THR A 75 9.52 16.47 12.21
C THR A 75 10.06 16.33 10.79
N ASP A 76 9.91 17.38 10.00
CA ASP A 76 10.59 17.51 8.71
C ASP A 76 12.08 17.82 8.91
N THR A 77 12.86 17.75 7.84
CA THR A 77 14.29 18.10 7.85
C THR A 77 14.54 19.57 8.22
N GLY A 78 13.54 20.44 8.09
CA GLY A 78 13.56 21.84 8.54
C GLY A 78 13.13 22.05 9.99
N GLY A 79 12.80 20.99 10.73
CA GLY A 79 12.35 21.05 12.13
C GLY A 79 10.87 21.35 12.34
N ALA A 80 10.08 21.52 11.28
CA ALA A 80 8.64 21.69 11.38
C ALA A 80 7.95 20.36 11.69
N LYS A 81 7.02 20.36 12.64
CA LYS A 81 6.27 19.16 13.02
C LYS A 81 5.23 18.81 11.96
N ILE A 82 4.95 17.52 11.79
CA ILE A 82 3.83 17.06 10.98
C ILE A 82 2.53 17.70 11.48
N ASN A 83 1.74 18.24 10.56
CA ASN A 83 0.48 18.88 10.89
C ASN A 83 -0.49 17.84 11.47
N ALA A 84 -0.97 18.07 12.69
CA ALA A 84 -1.90 17.17 13.39
C ALA A 84 -3.22 16.93 12.64
N ARG A 85 -3.61 17.81 11.70
CA ARG A 85 -4.79 17.59 10.85
C ARG A 85 -4.56 16.63 9.67
N HIS A 86 -3.30 16.37 9.31
CA HIS A 86 -2.91 15.57 8.15
C HIS A 86 -1.88 14.49 8.53
N ASN A 87 -2.05 13.93 9.73
CA ASN A 87 -1.15 12.95 10.31
C ASN A 87 -1.73 11.52 10.33
N SER A 88 -2.93 11.34 9.76
CA SER A 88 -3.54 10.02 9.62
C SER A 88 -4.09 9.81 8.22
N ALA A 89 -4.03 8.57 7.74
CA ALA A 89 -4.75 8.14 6.55
C ALA A 89 -5.21 6.69 6.70
N THR A 90 -6.27 6.36 5.97
CA THR A 90 -6.89 5.04 5.97
C THR A 90 -6.71 4.42 4.59
N PHE A 91 -6.06 3.26 4.55
CA PHE A 91 -6.01 2.42 3.37
C PHE A 91 -7.12 1.38 3.44
N ARG A 92 -7.84 1.21 2.34
CA ARG A 92 -8.80 0.12 2.17
C ARG A 92 -8.46 -0.58 0.87
N GLU A 93 -8.09 -1.85 0.97
CA GLU A 93 -7.90 -2.69 -0.22
C GLU A 93 -9.27 -2.88 -0.89
N ILE A 94 -9.53 -2.13 -1.96
CA ILE A 94 -10.74 -2.33 -2.77
C ILE A 94 -10.50 -3.59 -3.61
N ARG A 95 -11.00 -4.73 -3.11
CA ARG A 95 -11.18 -5.93 -3.94
C ARG A 95 -12.27 -5.67 -4.99
N ASN A 96 -11.95 -4.95 -6.06
CA ASN A 96 -12.80 -4.89 -7.24
C ASN A 96 -12.62 -6.19 -8.06
N TRP A 97 -13.21 -7.29 -7.59
CA TRP A 97 -13.47 -8.48 -8.43
C TRP A 97 -14.78 -8.35 -9.23
N ARG A 98 -15.31 -7.13 -9.34
CA ARG A 98 -16.59 -6.85 -10.00
C ARG A 98 -16.40 -6.41 -11.44
N TYR A 99 -15.62 -7.18 -12.20
CA TYR A 99 -15.73 -7.30 -13.65
C TYR A 99 -15.91 -8.78 -13.98
N LEU A 100 -17.03 -9.34 -13.52
CA LEU A 100 -17.55 -10.60 -14.05
C LEU A 100 -18.93 -10.31 -14.64
N VAL A 101 -19.10 -10.80 -15.87
CA VAL A 101 -20.35 -11.03 -16.61
C VAL A 101 -20.96 -9.84 -17.35
N GLY A 102 -20.51 -9.69 -18.59
CA GLY A 102 -21.21 -8.94 -19.62
C GLY A 102 -20.60 -9.19 -20.99
N PHE A 103 -20.49 -10.46 -21.40
CA PHE A 103 -20.60 -10.97 -22.78
C PHE A 103 -20.09 -12.42 -22.83
N GLY A 104 -21.04 -13.36 -22.88
CA GLY A 104 -20.90 -14.66 -23.55
C GLY A 104 -19.91 -15.66 -22.97
N VAL A 105 -20.39 -16.60 -22.17
CA VAL A 105 -19.85 -17.96 -22.22
C VAL A 105 -20.45 -18.62 -23.47
N PRO A 106 -19.62 -19.21 -24.34
CA PRO A 106 -19.63 -20.67 -24.43
C PRO A 106 -18.19 -21.18 -24.30
N SER A 107 -17.84 -21.84 -23.21
CA SER A 107 -17.78 -23.31 -23.11
C SER A 107 -16.98 -23.98 -24.24
N LEU A 108 -15.96 -24.74 -23.79
CA LEU A 108 -15.33 -25.92 -24.40
C LEU A 108 -14.08 -25.71 -25.26
N LEU A 109 -13.01 -26.36 -24.77
CA LEU A 109 -11.89 -26.96 -25.52
C LEU A 109 -10.99 -25.91 -26.21
N PHE A 110 -9.66 -25.91 -26.04
CA PHE A 110 -8.77 -26.94 -26.52
C PHE A 110 -7.39 -26.79 -25.86
N ALA A 111 -6.75 -27.94 -25.69
CA ALA A 111 -5.35 -28.10 -25.32
C ALA A 111 -4.43 -27.27 -26.24
N GLY A 112 -3.39 -26.68 -25.65
CA GLY A 112 -2.25 -26.16 -26.39
C GLY A 112 -1.47 -27.31 -27.04
N LEU A 113 -1.74 -27.55 -28.31
CA LEU A 113 -0.87 -28.24 -29.25
C LEU A 113 -0.69 -27.33 -30.47
N GLY A 114 0.55 -27.15 -30.92
CA GLY A 114 0.85 -26.92 -32.33
C GLY A 114 0.90 -25.47 -32.82
N VAL A 115 2.05 -24.83 -32.58
CA VAL A 115 2.93 -24.20 -33.59
C VAL A 115 2.42 -24.17 -35.05
N VAL A 116 2.40 -22.93 -35.61
CA VAL A 116 2.62 -22.52 -37.02
C VAL A 116 1.48 -22.76 -38.05
N TRP A 117 0.98 -21.66 -38.65
CA TRP A 117 1.22 -21.38 -40.08
C TRP A 117 1.00 -19.90 -40.43
N PHE A 118 2.11 -19.33 -40.92
CA PHE A 118 2.28 -18.10 -41.68
C PHE A 118 1.51 -18.14 -43.01
N SER A 119 0.70 -17.13 -43.33
CA SER A 119 0.37 -16.83 -44.73
C SER A 119 0.15 -15.34 -44.89
N TRP A 120 1.14 -14.70 -45.51
CA TRP A 120 1.09 -13.33 -46.00
C TRP A 120 -0.08 -13.18 -46.98
N LYS A 121 -0.83 -12.10 -46.83
CA LYS A 121 -1.81 -11.63 -47.80
C LYS A 121 -1.33 -10.26 -48.23
N ASP A 122 -0.86 -10.12 -49.47
CA ASP A 122 -0.98 -8.88 -50.21
C ASP A 122 -0.73 -9.13 -51.71
N LEU A 123 -1.75 -8.73 -52.49
CA LEU A 123 -1.81 -8.42 -53.92
C LEU A 123 -1.66 -9.55 -54.96
#